data_AF-A6NV32-F1
#
_entry.id   AF-A6NV32-F1
#
_cell.length_a   1.000
_cell.length_b   1.000
_cell.length_c   1.000
_cell.angle_alpha   90.00
_cell.angle_beta   90.00
_cell.angle_gamma   90.00
#
_symmetry.space_group_name_H-M   'P 1'
#
loop_
_entity.id
_entity.type
_entity.pdbx_description
1 polymer ?
#
loop_
_entity_poly.entity_id
_entity_poly.type
_entity_poly.pdbx_seq_one_letter_code
_entity_poly.pdbx_strand_id
1 'polypeptide(L)'
;MGQLSDQLRSQLEAARQSISERDLPRAGGALARASKQLKAVQGIYCAHPVIDAVLADKARRCEAEHIRLELALDLPPELPQDGLALCSLFGNLLDNAVEACLRLSGSFGAGPAAGAAIWW
;
A
#
# COMPACT_ATOMS: atom_id res chain seq x y z
N MET A 1 8.31 15.57 0.49
CA MET A 1 8.24 15.80 1.95
C MET A 1 7.25 16.90 2.33
N GLY A 2 7.29 18.11 1.74
CA GLY A 2 6.38 19.22 2.10
C GLY A 2 4.87 18.91 1.95
N GLN A 3 4.45 18.43 0.78
CA GLN A 3 3.04 18.15 0.48
C GLN A 3 2.36 17.16 1.45
N LEU A 4 3.08 16.12 1.87
CA LEU A 4 2.57 15.13 2.82
C LEU A 4 2.35 15.71 4.22
N SER A 5 3.30 16.53 4.69
CA SER A 5 3.17 17.23 5.97
C SER A 5 1.98 18.21 5.95
N ASP A 6 1.76 18.88 4.82
CA ASP A 6 0.63 19.79 4.65
C ASP A 6 -0.70 19.03 4.62
N GLN A 7 -0.74 17.85 3.97
CA GLN A 7 -1.90 16.97 3.95
C GLN A 7 -2.28 16.49 5.37
N LEU A 8 -1.29 16.04 6.15
CA LEU A 8 -1.48 15.57 7.52
C LEU A 8 -2.00 16.70 8.43
N ARG A 9 -1.40 17.89 8.33
CA ARG A 9 -1.85 19.08 9.05
C ARG A 9 -3.30 19.43 8.72
N SER A 10 -3.66 19.41 7.43
CA SER A 10 -5.02 19.68 6.98
C SER A 10 -6.04 18.69 7.58
N GLN A 11 -5.72 17.39 7.61
CA GLN A 11 -6.61 16.38 8.22
C GLN A 11 -6.74 16.52 9.74
N LEU A 12 -5.66 16.89 10.43
CA LEU A 12 -5.68 17.14 11.88
C LEU A 12 -6.52 18.36 12.24
N GLU A 13 -6.42 19.45 11.49
CA GLU A 13 -7.28 20.64 11.69
C GLU A 13 -8.75 20.32 11.42
N ALA A 14 -9.05 19.55 10.37
CA ALA A 14 -10.41 19.08 10.11
C ALA A 14 -10.97 18.25 11.27
N ALA A 15 -10.16 17.33 11.84
CA ALA A 15 -10.55 16.57 13.02
C ALA A 15 -10.80 17.48 14.23
N ARG A 16 -9.91 18.46 14.47
CA ARG A 16 -10.03 19.42 15.59
C ARG A 16 -11.32 20.24 15.50
N GLN A 17 -11.64 20.72 14.31
CA GLN A 17 -12.85 21.50 14.05
C GLN A 17 -14.12 20.66 14.27
N SER A 18 -14.16 19.43 13.74
CA SER A 18 -15.31 18.52 13.93
C SER A 18 -15.51 18.11 15.40
N ILE A 19 -14.43 17.97 16.18
CA ILE A 19 -14.52 17.74 17.64
C ILE A 19 -15.15 18.95 18.33
N SER A 20 -14.76 20.17 17.95
CA SER A 20 -15.37 21.40 18.47
C SER A 20 -16.86 21.52 18.13
N GLU A 21 -17.26 21.03 16.97
CA GLU A 21 -18.65 21.00 16.49
C GLU A 21 -19.47 19.82 17.05
N ARG A 22 -18.85 18.95 17.87
CA ARG A 22 -19.42 17.70 18.41
C ARG A 22 -19.86 16.69 17.32
N ASP A 23 -19.38 16.82 16.09
CA ASP A 23 -19.57 15.87 14.99
C ASP A 23 -18.52 14.74 15.08
N LEU A 24 -18.78 13.80 15.99
CA LEU A 24 -17.90 12.66 16.27
C LEU A 24 -17.68 11.75 15.05
N PRO A 25 -18.68 11.46 14.19
CA PRO A 25 -18.47 10.68 12.97
C PRO A 25 -17.44 11.32 12.02
N ARG A 26 -17.54 12.63 11.76
CA ARG A 26 -16.56 13.31 10.90
C ARG A 26 -15.17 13.36 11.52
N ALA A 27 -15.08 13.64 12.82
CA ALA A 27 -13.82 13.64 13.56
C ALA A 27 -13.12 12.27 13.45
N GLY A 28 -13.86 11.18 13.68
CA GLY A 28 -13.35 9.82 13.54
C GLY A 28 -12.83 9.52 12.13
N GLY A 29 -13.58 9.92 11.09
CA GLY A 29 -13.15 9.75 9.70
C GLY A 29 -11.91 10.56 9.30
N ALA A 30 -11.71 11.76 9.85
CA ALA A 30 -10.50 12.56 9.63
C ALA A 30 -9.27 11.96 10.34
N LEU A 31 -9.43 11.55 11.60
CA LEU A 31 -8.39 10.85 12.36
C LEU A 31 -7.98 9.52 11.71
N ALA A 32 -8.94 8.73 11.22
CA ALA A 32 -8.66 7.47 10.54
C ALA A 32 -7.81 7.68 9.26
N ARG A 33 -8.10 8.75 8.50
CA ARG A 33 -7.31 9.14 7.32
C ARG A 33 -5.90 9.56 7.67
N ALA A 34 -5.74 10.42 8.68
CA ALA A 34 -4.42 10.86 9.15
C ALA A 34 -3.58 9.67 9.66
N SER A 35 -4.19 8.77 10.43
CA SER A 35 -3.54 7.54 10.93
C SER A 35 -3.10 6.63 9.77
N LYS A 36 -3.96 6.43 8.76
CA LYS A 36 -3.62 5.62 7.58
C LYS A 36 -2.45 6.22 6.80
N GLN A 37 -2.40 7.54 6.63
CA GLN A 37 -1.29 8.22 5.97
C GLN A 37 0.02 8.08 6.76
N LEU A 38 -0.01 8.24 8.08
CA LEU A 38 1.17 8.06 8.92
C LEU A 38 1.72 6.64 8.83
N LYS A 39 0.84 5.63 8.89
CA LYS A 39 1.22 4.22 8.75
C LYS A 39 1.89 3.95 7.40
N ALA A 40 1.32 4.45 6.30
CA ALA A 40 1.91 4.29 4.97
C ALA A 40 3.32 4.90 4.87
N VAL A 41 3.55 6.04 5.51
CA VAL A 41 4.88 6.70 5.57
C VAL A 41 5.87 5.90 6.40
N GLN A 42 5.38 5.21 7.44
CA GLN A 42 6.18 4.28 8.25
C GLN A 42 6.35 2.91 7.59
N GLY A 43 5.80 2.70 6.39
CA GLY A 43 5.83 1.41 5.70
C GLY A 43 4.95 0.34 6.35
N ILE A 44 3.92 0.75 7.11
CA ILE A 44 2.94 -0.13 7.73
C ILE A 44 1.65 -0.08 6.91
N TYR A 45 1.24 -1.22 6.37
CA TYR A 45 0.11 -1.40 5.46
C TYR A 45 -0.99 -2.27 6.04
N CYS A 46 -0.66 -3.30 6.84
CA CYS A 46 -1.66 -4.13 7.52
C CYS A 46 -1.15 -4.66 8.87
N ALA A 47 -2.02 -5.34 9.62
CA ALA A 47 -1.69 -5.88 10.94
C ALA A 47 -0.93 -7.22 10.86
N HIS A 48 -1.04 -7.95 9.75
CA HIS A 48 -0.42 -9.27 9.61
C HIS A 48 1.05 -9.12 9.20
N PRO A 49 2.03 -9.52 10.03
CA PRO A 49 3.44 -9.13 9.89
C PRO A 49 4.07 -9.59 8.57
N VAL A 50 3.75 -10.80 8.12
CA VAL A 50 4.29 -11.33 6.85
C VAL A 50 3.75 -10.56 5.65
N ILE A 51 2.44 -10.34 5.60
CA ILE A 51 1.79 -9.61 4.50
C ILE A 51 2.27 -8.17 4.50
N ASP A 52 2.40 -7.55 5.68
CA ASP A 52 2.91 -6.20 5.84
C ASP A 52 4.34 -6.05 5.29
N ALA A 53 5.22 -7.00 5.62
CA ALA A 53 6.60 -7.01 5.12
C ALA A 53 6.67 -7.13 3.59
N VAL A 54 5.84 -7.99 2.99
CA VAL A 54 5.75 -8.13 1.54
C VAL A 54 5.22 -6.82 0.92
N LEU A 55 4.17 -6.24 1.46
CA LEU A 55 3.60 -4.98 0.95
C LEU A 55 4.60 -3.83 1.02
N ALA A 56 5.35 -3.72 2.11
CA ALA A 56 6.39 -2.72 2.27
C ALA A 56 7.53 -2.90 1.25
N ASP A 57 7.92 -4.14 0.96
CA ASP A 57 8.88 -4.44 -0.10
C ASP A 57 8.38 -3.99 -1.47
N LYS A 58 7.15 -4.37 -1.82
CA LYS A 58 6.57 -4.03 -3.12
C LYS A 58 6.28 -2.54 -3.26
N ALA A 59 5.92 -1.85 -2.18
CA ALA A 59 5.75 -0.41 -2.18
C ALA A 59 7.06 0.33 -2.52
N ARG A 60 8.19 -0.09 -1.92
CA ARG A 60 9.52 0.46 -2.26
C ARG A 60 9.89 0.18 -3.71
N ARG A 61 9.62 -1.02 -4.21
CA ARG A 61 9.88 -1.38 -5.62
C ARG A 61 9.04 -0.52 -6.57
N CYS A 62 7.74 -0.37 -6.30
CA CYS A 62 6.86 0.49 -7.09
C CYS A 62 7.34 1.94 -7.09
N GLU A 63 7.78 2.48 -5.94
CA GLU A 63 8.32 3.84 -5.85
C GLU A 63 9.58 4.01 -6.71
N ALA A 64 10.52 3.07 -6.64
CA ALA A 64 11.75 3.10 -7.44
C ALA A 64 11.48 3.03 -8.95
N GLU A 65 10.44 2.31 -9.35
CA GLU A 65 10.03 2.11 -10.76
C GLU A 65 8.98 3.14 -11.23
N HIS A 66 8.67 4.14 -10.39
CA HIS A 66 7.64 5.16 -10.66
C HIS A 66 6.23 4.60 -10.97
N ILE A 67 5.88 3.46 -10.36
CA ILE A 67 4.58 2.82 -10.46
C ILE A 67 3.68 3.33 -9.33
N ARG A 68 2.49 3.84 -9.68
CA ARG A 68 1.47 4.21 -8.68
C ARG A 68 0.90 2.95 -8.03
N LEU A 69 1.10 2.80 -6.73
CA LEU A 69 0.54 1.72 -5.93
C LEU A 69 -0.66 2.20 -5.11
N GLU A 70 -1.80 1.52 -5.25
CA GLU A 70 -2.98 1.71 -4.41
C GLU A 70 -3.36 0.39 -3.73
N LEU A 71 -3.50 0.43 -2.41
CA LEU A 71 -3.80 -0.75 -1.60
C LEU A 71 -5.13 -0.57 -0.86
N ALA A 72 -6.05 -1.48 -1.11
CA ALA A 72 -7.30 -1.67 -0.37
C ALA A 72 -7.29 -3.09 0.21
N LEU A 73 -7.01 -3.18 1.51
CA LEU A 73 -6.85 -4.45 2.21
C LEU A 73 -7.99 -4.60 3.20
N ASP A 74 -8.75 -5.68 3.03
CA ASP A 74 -9.75 -6.13 3.99
C ASP A 74 -9.40 -7.58 4.34
N LEU A 75 -8.62 -7.73 5.42
CA LEU A 75 -8.06 -9.00 5.85
C LEU A 75 -8.73 -9.43 7.15
N PRO A 76 -9.06 -10.73 7.31
CA PRO A 76 -9.50 -11.25 8.60
C PRO A 76 -8.36 -11.13 9.63
N PRO A 77 -8.69 -11.08 10.93
CA PRO A 77 -7.69 -10.94 11.99
C PRO A 77 -6.72 -12.14 12.03
N GLU A 78 -7.19 -13.31 11.59
CA GLU A 78 -6.42 -14.54 11.50
C GLU A 78 -6.62 -15.16 10.11
N LEU A 79 -5.52 -15.56 9.49
CA LEU A 79 -5.51 -16.28 8.22
C LEU A 79 -5.08 -17.73 8.47
N PRO A 80 -5.78 -18.74 7.92
CA PRO A 80 -5.46 -20.15 8.16
C PRO A 80 -4.16 -20.62 7.48
N GLN A 81 -3.63 -19.84 6.53
CA GLN A 81 -2.40 -20.12 5.81
C GLN A 81 -1.17 -19.76 6.66
N ASP A 82 -0.10 -20.52 6.50
CA ASP A 82 1.16 -20.22 7.17
C ASP A 82 1.87 -19.01 6.55
N GLY A 83 2.87 -18.49 7.27
CA GLY A 83 3.63 -17.34 6.81
C GLY A 83 4.32 -17.57 5.46
N LEU A 84 4.79 -18.79 5.17
CA LEU A 84 5.46 -19.07 3.90
C LEU A 84 4.48 -19.00 2.73
N ALA A 85 3.31 -19.63 2.85
CA ALA A 85 2.27 -19.61 1.83
C ALA A 85 1.74 -18.20 1.59
N LEU A 86 1.57 -17.40 2.65
CA LEU A 86 1.17 -15.99 2.53
C LEU A 86 2.26 -15.14 1.87
N CYS A 87 3.52 -15.32 2.28
CA CYS A 87 4.65 -14.60 1.69
C CYS A 87 4.74 -14.87 0.19
N SER A 88 4.68 -16.15 -0.18
CA SER A 88 4.57 -16.60 -1.56
C SER A 88 3.40 -15.90 -2.23
N LEU A 89 2.16 -16.19 -1.83
CA LEU A 89 0.94 -15.71 -2.49
C LEU A 89 0.97 -14.22 -2.80
N PHE A 90 1.22 -13.38 -1.80
CA PHE A 90 1.26 -11.94 -1.96
C PHE A 90 2.49 -11.48 -2.76
N GLY A 91 3.63 -12.14 -2.57
CA GLY A 91 4.87 -11.90 -3.30
C GLY A 91 4.67 -12.03 -4.81
N ASN A 92 4.25 -13.20 -5.30
CA ASN A 92 4.06 -13.39 -6.75
C ASN A 92 2.92 -12.54 -7.28
N LEU A 93 1.81 -12.38 -6.53
CA LEU A 93 0.70 -11.55 -7.00
C LEU A 93 1.17 -10.13 -7.32
N LEU A 94 1.94 -9.53 -6.41
CA LEU A 94 2.44 -8.17 -6.57
C LEU A 94 3.61 -8.10 -7.56
N ASP A 95 4.50 -9.09 -7.60
CA ASP A 95 5.58 -9.15 -8.58
C ASP A 95 5.04 -9.25 -10.01
N ASN A 96 4.01 -10.08 -10.23
CA ASN A 96 3.32 -10.18 -11.51
C ASN A 96 2.71 -8.84 -11.93
N ALA A 97 2.11 -8.11 -10.98
CA ALA A 97 1.53 -6.80 -11.25
C ALA A 97 2.60 -5.75 -11.61
N VAL A 98 3.71 -5.71 -10.86
CA VAL A 98 4.84 -4.81 -11.12
C VAL A 98 5.46 -5.11 -12.50
N GLU A 99 5.71 -6.38 -12.80
CA GLU A 99 6.30 -6.77 -14.08
C GLU A 99 5.39 -6.38 -15.25
N ALA A 100 4.07 -6.58 -15.12
CA ALA A 100 3.11 -6.15 -16.13
C ALA A 100 3.15 -4.62 -16.35
N CYS A 101 3.21 -3.82 -15.28
CA CYS A 101 3.34 -2.37 -15.37
C CYS A 101 4.64 -1.96 -16.10
N LEU A 102 5.77 -2.61 -15.77
CA LEU A 102 7.06 -2.33 -16.41
C LEU A 102 7.05 -2.63 -17.92
N ARG A 103 6.43 -3.75 -18.32
CA ARG A 103 6.29 -4.12 -19.73
C ARG A 103 5.45 -3.11 -20.51
N LEU A 104 4.39 -2.56 -19.90
CA LEU A 104 3.56 -1.53 -20.50
C LEU A 104 4.30 -0.19 -20.63
N SER A 105 5.09 0.19 -19.62
CA SER A 105 5.94 1.38 -19.66
C SER A 105 7.07 1.27 -20.70
N GLY A 106 7.52 0.04 -21.01
CA GLY A 106 8.58 -0.24 -21.99
C GLY A 106 8.12 -0.43 -23.44
N SER A 107 6.82 -0.42 -23.74
CA SER A 107 6.28 -0.77 -25.07
C SER A 107 6.13 0.44 -26.01
N PHE A 108 7.26 0.90 -26.56
CA PHE A 108 7.44 1.16 -27.99
C PHE A 108 8.75 0.47 -28.41
N GLY A 109 8.73 -0.86 -28.58
CA GLY A 109 9.89 -1.62 -29.08
C GLY A 109 9.78 -3.13 -28.87
N ALA A 110 9.92 -3.89 -29.96
CA ALA A 110 9.80 -5.35 -30.14
C ALA A 110 10.30 -6.30 -29.01
N GLY A 111 9.63 -7.45 -28.87
CA GLY A 111 9.85 -8.53 -27.87
C GLY A 111 11.09 -9.43 -28.08
N PRO A 112 11.13 -10.74 -27.67
CA PRO A 112 10.11 -11.59 -27.04
C PRO A 112 10.49 -12.13 -25.63
N ALA A 113 9.58 -12.94 -25.08
CA ALA A 113 9.56 -13.54 -23.74
C ALA A 113 10.87 -14.24 -23.31
N ALA A 114 11.35 -13.90 -22.10
CA ALA A 114 12.26 -14.75 -21.33
C ALA A 114 12.16 -14.44 -19.82
N GLY A 115 11.46 -15.32 -19.10
CA GLY A 115 11.82 -15.76 -17.75
C GLY A 115 11.71 -14.77 -16.60
N ALA A 116 10.51 -14.63 -16.02
CA ALA A 116 10.35 -14.39 -14.58
C ALA A 116 8.93 -14.65 -14.06
N ALA A 117 8.13 -15.51 -14.72
CA ALA A 117 7.08 -16.21 -13.98
C ALA A 117 7.80 -17.22 -13.09
N ILE A 118 8.24 -16.77 -11.91
CA ILE A 118 8.93 -17.58 -10.92
C ILE A 118 7.93 -18.62 -10.45
N TRP A 119 8.18 -19.85 -10.91
CA TRP A 119 7.56 -21.11 -10.56
C TRP A 119 6.95 -21.16 -9.16
N TRP A 120 5.66 -20.84 -9.07
CA TRP A 120 4.60 -21.62 -8.43
C TRP A 120 3.25 -20.99 -8.79
#